data_AF-A0AAW1I8X9-F1
#
_entry.id   AF-A0AAW1I8X9-F1
#
_cell.length_a   1.000
_cell.length_b   1.000
_cell.length_c   1.000
_cell.angle_alpha   90.00
_cell.angle_beta   90.00
_cell.angle_gamma   90.00
#
_symmetry.space_group_name_H-M   'P 1'
#
loop_
_entity.id
_entity.type
_entity.pdbx_description
1 polymer ?
#
loop_
_entity_poly.entity_id
_entity_poly.type
_entity_poly.pdbx_seq_one_letter_code
_entity_poly.pdbx_strand_id
1 'polypeptide(L)'
;MASYPTEVRVELIRYYYRNGESFAATARHLRTLFGRNNAPTEKTIKRIVVKWIVVKLEATASAADERSTVRERQKTIRVPETIERVRENSTAQPSTSTSRASQELELPRRILNQDETTQNPD
;
A
#
# COMPACT_ATOMS: atom_id res chain seq x y z
N MET A 1 -18.51 1.35 29.02
CA MET A 1 -17.30 2.21 28.93
C MET A 1 -17.60 3.28 27.89
N ALA A 2 -17.69 4.54 28.27
CA ALA A 2 -18.05 5.62 27.34
C ALA A 2 -16.98 5.74 26.25
N SER A 3 -17.38 5.56 24.99
CA SER A 3 -16.53 5.82 23.84
C SER A 3 -16.33 7.32 23.73
N TYR A 4 -15.08 7.79 23.75
CA TYR A 4 -14.82 9.21 23.50
C TYR A 4 -15.31 9.58 22.10
N PRO A 5 -15.91 10.78 21.93
CA PRO A 5 -16.31 11.27 20.61
C PRO A 5 -15.15 11.19 19.62
N THR A 6 -15.49 10.96 18.36
CA THR A 6 -14.49 10.83 17.28
C THR A 6 -13.59 12.07 17.19
N GLU A 7 -14.16 13.26 17.38
CA GLU A 7 -13.44 14.54 17.39
C GLU A 7 -12.32 14.56 18.44
N VAL A 8 -12.62 14.15 19.68
CA VAL A 8 -11.63 14.08 20.77
C VAL A 8 -10.51 13.11 20.43
N ARG A 9 -10.83 11.97 19.80
CA ARG A 9 -9.83 10.96 19.40
C ARG A 9 -8.93 11.47 18.27
N VAL A 10 -9.49 12.15 17.27
CA VAL A 10 -8.73 12.74 16.16
C VAL A 10 -7.79 13.82 16.66
N GLU A 11 -8.28 14.74 17.50
CA GLU A 11 -7.46 15.84 18.03
C GLU A 11 -6.34 15.32 18.94
N LEU A 12 -6.63 14.31 19.76
CA LEU A 12 -5.65 13.60 20.56
C LEU A 12 -4.51 13.04 19.70
N ILE A 13 -4.83 12.30 18.63
CA ILE A 13 -3.83 11.68 17.75
C ILE A 13 -3.00 12.75 17.03
N ARG A 14 -3.67 13.79 16.51
CA ARG A 14 -3.01 14.92 15.84
C ARG A 14 -2.01 15.62 16.77
N TYR A 15 -2.44 15.95 17.98
CA TYR A 15 -1.58 16.62 18.95
C TYR A 15 -0.45 15.73 19.43
N TYR A 16 -0.71 14.44 19.65
CA TYR A 16 0.28 13.45 20.07
C TYR A 16 1.45 13.38 19.07
N TYR A 17 1.18 13.23 17.77
CA TYR A 17 2.24 13.19 16.76
C TYR A 17 2.91 14.55 16.54
N ARG A 18 2.18 15.67 16.65
CA ARG A 18 2.76 17.00 16.50
C ARG A 18 3.79 17.35 17.59
N ASN A 19 3.62 16.81 18.80
CA ASN A 19 4.43 17.18 19.97
C ASN A 19 5.42 16.07 20.40
N GLY A 20 5.94 15.31 19.43
CA GLY A 20 6.96 14.30 19.69
C GLY A 20 6.48 13.17 20.60
N GLU A 21 5.23 12.73 20.42
CA GLU A 21 4.69 11.53 21.05
C GLU A 21 4.61 11.60 22.58
N SER A 22 4.49 12.81 23.13
CA SER A 22 4.35 13.00 24.58
C SER A 22 2.92 12.81 25.06
N PHE A 23 2.67 11.71 25.78
CA PHE A 23 1.37 11.44 26.43
C PHE A 23 1.00 12.50 27.46
N ALA A 24 1.98 12.98 28.25
CA ALA A 24 1.74 13.98 29.29
C ALA A 24 1.36 15.34 28.69
N ALA A 25 2.06 15.76 27.63
CA ALA A 25 1.72 17.00 26.92
C ALA A 25 0.32 16.90 26.28
N THR A 26 0.01 15.76 25.67
CA THR A 26 -1.31 15.49 25.08
C THR A 26 -2.41 15.53 26.14
N ALA A 27 -2.20 14.91 27.30
CA ALA A 27 -3.17 14.94 28.40
C ALA A 27 -3.41 16.36 28.94
N ARG A 28 -2.35 17.17 29.03
CA ARG A 28 -2.49 18.58 29.45
C ARG A 28 -3.28 19.37 28.42
N HIS A 29 -2.97 19.23 27.14
CA HIS A 29 -3.67 19.92 26.07
C HIS A 29 -5.15 19.54 25.96
N LEU A 30 -5.47 18.26 26.07
CA LEU A 30 -6.87 17.81 26.06
C LEU A 30 -7.65 18.34 27.28
N ARG A 31 -7.00 18.48 28.44
CA ARG A 31 -7.61 19.12 29.61
C ARG A 31 -7.87 20.61 29.40
N THR A 32 -7.01 21.32 28.67
CA THR A 32 -7.26 22.73 28.35
C THR A 32 -8.40 22.90 27.35
N LEU A 33 -8.55 21.98 26.39
CA LEU A 33 -9.61 22.05 25.38
C LEU A 33 -10.99 21.58 25.87
N PHE A 34 -11.04 20.43 26.55
CA PHE A 34 -12.31 19.77 26.89
C PHE A 34 -12.68 19.92 28.38
N GLY A 35 -11.77 20.48 29.19
CA GLY A 35 -11.92 20.57 30.64
C GLY A 35 -11.55 19.29 31.37
N ARG A 36 -11.35 19.39 32.70
CA ARG A 36 -10.79 18.32 33.53
C ARG A 36 -11.60 17.02 33.52
N ASN A 37 -12.94 17.12 33.49
CA ASN A 37 -13.83 15.97 33.62
C ASN A 37 -14.12 15.28 32.28
N ASN A 38 -13.99 15.99 31.16
CA ASN A 38 -14.26 15.44 29.84
C ASN A 38 -12.98 15.01 29.11
N ALA A 39 -11.80 15.42 29.59
CA ALA A 39 -10.54 15.03 28.99
C ALA A 39 -10.17 13.56 29.30
N PRO A 40 -9.65 12.81 28.32
CA PRO A 40 -9.11 11.48 28.54
C PRO A 40 -7.96 11.47 29.56
N THR A 41 -7.97 10.47 30.44
CA THR A 41 -6.81 10.18 31.29
C THR A 41 -5.64 9.69 30.45
N GLU A 42 -4.40 9.84 30.94
CA GLU A 42 -3.22 9.39 30.22
C GLU A 42 -3.28 7.89 29.86
N LYS A 43 -3.82 7.05 30.75
CA LYS A 43 -4.05 5.62 30.48
C LYS A 43 -5.00 5.42 29.29
N THR A 44 -6.05 6.22 29.21
CA THR A 44 -6.98 6.19 28.08
C THR A 44 -6.31 6.68 26.80
N ILE A 45 -5.51 7.75 26.87
CA ILE A 45 -4.75 8.27 25.71
C ILE A 45 -3.83 7.19 25.16
N LYS A 46 -3.03 6.54 26.00
CA LYS A 46 -2.16 5.42 25.60
C LYS A 46 -2.95 4.33 24.89
N ARG A 47 -4.09 3.93 25.44
CA ARG A 47 -4.94 2.90 24.81
C ARG A 47 -5.51 3.36 23.46
N ILE A 48 -5.94 4.61 23.33
CA ILE A 48 -6.46 5.16 22.07
C ILE A 48 -5.35 5.20 21.01
N VAL A 49 -4.17 5.69 21.36
CA VAL A 49 -3.00 5.76 20.47
C VAL A 49 -2.59 4.35 20.02
N VAL A 50 -2.42 3.41 20.94
CA VAL A 50 -2.07 2.01 20.61
C VAL A 50 -3.12 1.40 19.70
N LYS A 51 -4.41 1.55 20.01
CA LYS A 51 -5.48 1.01 19.16
C LYS A 51 -5.45 1.64 17.76
N TRP A 52 -5.24 2.95 17.67
CA TRP A 52 -5.15 3.62 16.37
C TRP A 52 -3.95 3.17 15.56
N ILE A 53 -2.77 3.01 16.20
CA ILE A 53 -1.57 2.47 15.56
C ILE A 53 -1.82 1.06 15.06
N VAL A 54 -2.38 0.17 15.89
CA VAL A 54 -2.71 -1.21 15.50
C VAL A 54 -3.66 -1.23 14.32
N VAL A 55 -4.77 -0.48 14.36
CA VAL A 55 -5.72 -0.40 13.24
C VAL A 55 -5.06 0.15 11.98
N LYS A 56 -4.20 1.17 12.10
CA LYS A 56 -3.44 1.70 10.96
C LYS A 56 -2.54 0.62 10.39
N LEU A 57 -1.76 -0.07 11.22
CA LEU A 57 -0.85 -1.15 10.82
C LEU A 57 -1.59 -2.33 10.18
N GLU A 58 -2.73 -2.74 10.73
CA GLU A 58 -3.59 -3.80 10.16
C GLU A 58 -4.15 -3.38 8.80
N ALA A 59 -4.62 -2.14 8.67
CA ALA A 59 -5.18 -1.62 7.42
C ALA A 59 -4.12 -1.41 6.33
N THR A 60 -2.90 -1.03 6.69
CA THR A 60 -1.80 -0.80 5.73
C THR A 60 -0.85 -2.00 5.59
N ALA A 61 -1.01 -3.03 6.42
CA ALA A 61 -0.13 -4.21 6.53
C ALA A 61 1.38 -3.88 6.55
N SER A 62 1.76 -2.68 6.97
CA SER A 62 3.13 -2.18 6.87
C SER A 62 3.55 -1.50 8.17
N ALA A 63 4.54 -2.12 8.84
CA ALA A 63 5.24 -1.58 10.01
C ALA A 63 6.66 -1.08 9.66
N ALA A 64 6.97 -0.93 8.37
CA ALA A 64 8.35 -0.77 7.90
C ALA A 64 8.68 0.69 7.55
N ASP A 65 9.88 1.10 7.98
CA ASP A 65 10.63 2.25 7.49
C ASP A 65 10.81 2.11 5.97
N GLU A 66 10.22 3.03 5.20
CA GLU A 66 10.32 3.07 3.75
C GLU A 66 11.79 3.31 3.37
N ARG A 67 12.58 2.24 3.23
CA ARG A 67 13.74 2.32 2.34
C ARG A 67 13.17 2.56 0.96
N SER A 68 13.28 3.81 0.51
CA SER A 68 12.88 4.27 -0.80
C SER A 68 13.27 3.23 -1.85
N THR A 69 12.29 2.48 -2.37
CA THR A 69 12.50 1.59 -3.49
C THR A 69 12.57 2.46 -4.76
N VAL A 70 13.63 3.27 -4.88
CA VAL A 70 13.96 4.08 -6.08
C VAL A 70 14.39 3.18 -7.26
N ARG A 71 14.09 1.88 -7.19
CA ARG A 71 13.95 1.03 -8.36
C ARG A 71 12.61 0.32 -8.27
N GLU A 72 11.53 1.09 -8.43
CA GLU A 72 10.39 0.59 -9.19
C GLU A 72 10.96 0.07 -10.52
N ARG A 73 11.25 -1.23 -10.57
CA ARG A 73 11.44 -1.92 -11.85
C ARG A 73 10.16 -1.67 -12.61
N GLN A 74 10.22 -0.77 -13.60
CA GLN A 74 9.14 -0.49 -14.54
C GLN A 74 8.56 -1.82 -15.03
N LYS A 75 7.43 -2.22 -14.45
CA LYS A 75 6.72 -3.46 -14.77
C LYS A 75 5.79 -3.22 -15.95
N THR A 76 6.25 -2.44 -16.92
CA THR A 76 5.38 -1.74 -17.89
C THR A 76 5.03 -2.59 -19.12
N ILE A 77 5.65 -3.75 -19.32
CA ILE A 77 5.59 -4.43 -20.63
C ILE A 77 4.56 -5.57 -20.69
N ARG A 78 4.00 -6.04 -19.57
CA ARG A 78 2.97 -7.10 -19.55
C ARG A 78 1.59 -6.54 -19.21
N VAL A 79 1.16 -5.54 -19.96
CA VAL A 79 -0.22 -5.04 -19.91
C VAL A 79 -1.14 -6.03 -20.64
N PRO A 80 -2.43 -6.13 -20.28
CA PRO A 80 -3.36 -7.08 -20.88
C PRO A 80 -3.38 -7.02 -22.42
N GLU A 81 -3.33 -5.82 -22.96
CA GLU A 81 -3.27 -5.55 -24.40
C GLU A 81 -2.07 -6.21 -25.08
N THR A 82 -0.89 -6.18 -24.45
CA THR A 82 0.31 -6.81 -25.01
C THR A 82 0.18 -8.33 -25.03
N ILE A 83 -0.46 -8.93 -24.01
CA ILE A 83 -0.68 -10.38 -23.94
C ILE A 83 -1.65 -10.82 -25.05
N GLU A 84 -2.72 -10.06 -25.27
CA GLU A 84 -3.71 -10.36 -26.32
C GLU A 84 -3.06 -10.28 -27.71
N ARG A 85 -2.27 -9.23 -27.98
CA ARG A 85 -1.54 -9.09 -29.26
C ARG A 85 -0.56 -10.23 -29.53
N VAL A 86 0.13 -10.72 -28.49
CA VAL A 86 1.04 -11.88 -28.61
C VAL A 86 0.25 -13.16 -28.89
N ARG A 87 -0.87 -13.37 -28.20
CA ARG A 87 -1.74 -14.55 -28.41
C ARG A 87 -2.35 -14.58 -29.80
N GLU A 88 -2.90 -13.47 -30.26
CA GLU A 88 -3.48 -13.35 -31.60
C GLU A 88 -2.47 -13.66 -32.69
N ASN A 89 -1.26 -13.08 -32.61
CA ASN A 89 -0.18 -13.36 -33.57
C ASN A 89 0.20 -14.86 -33.55
N SER A 90 0.37 -15.44 -32.36
CA SER A 90 0.71 -16.85 -32.20
C SER A 90 -0.35 -17.79 -32.79
N THR A 91 -1.64 -17.44 -32.66
CA THR A 91 -2.73 -18.20 -33.29
C THR A 91 -2.82 -18.01 -34.80
N ALA A 92 -2.54 -16.81 -35.31
CA ALA A 92 -2.59 -16.51 -36.74
C ALA A 92 -1.40 -17.11 -37.50
N GLN A 93 -0.23 -17.19 -36.87
CA GLN A 93 1.01 -17.64 -37.47
C GLN A 93 1.84 -18.54 -36.53
N PRO A 94 1.41 -19.78 -36.29
CA PRO A 94 2.02 -20.66 -35.29
C PRO A 94 3.45 -21.13 -35.63
N SER A 95 3.89 -21.01 -36.89
CA SER A 95 5.23 -21.39 -37.35
C SER A 95 6.20 -20.21 -37.43
N THR A 96 5.77 -19.01 -37.07
CA THR A 96 6.62 -17.81 -37.11
C THR A 96 7.62 -17.86 -35.96
N SER A 97 8.91 -17.73 -36.29
CA SER A 97 9.96 -17.69 -35.27
C SER A 97 9.77 -16.51 -34.31
N THR A 98 10.14 -16.69 -33.04
CA THR A 98 10.11 -15.62 -32.00
C THR A 98 10.84 -14.35 -32.42
N SER A 99 11.89 -14.48 -33.25
CA SER A 99 12.59 -13.34 -33.83
C SER A 99 11.70 -12.50 -34.74
N ARG A 100 10.96 -13.15 -35.65
CA ARG A 100 10.10 -12.48 -36.62
C ARG A 100 8.85 -11.93 -35.92
N ALA A 101 8.25 -12.69 -35.00
CA ALA A 101 7.12 -12.22 -34.20
C ALA A 101 7.49 -10.99 -33.33
N SER A 102 8.71 -10.93 -32.80
CA SER A 102 9.23 -9.76 -32.06
C SER A 102 9.32 -8.51 -32.93
N GLN A 103 9.72 -8.67 -34.20
CA GLN A 103 9.79 -7.56 -35.16
C GLN A 103 8.40 -7.09 -35.58
N GLU A 104 7.47 -8.01 -35.84
CA GLU A 104 6.10 -7.69 -36.26
C GLU A 104 5.28 -7.01 -35.14
N LEU A 105 5.50 -7.41 -33.88
CA LEU A 105 4.78 -6.87 -32.74
C LEU A 105 5.46 -5.65 -32.10
N GLU A 106 6.68 -5.33 -32.53
CA GLU A 106 7.55 -4.31 -31.92
C GLU A 106 7.80 -4.56 -30.42
N LEU A 107 7.85 -5.83 -30.02
CA LEU A 107 8.03 -6.26 -28.64
C LEU A 107 9.39 -6.95 -28.43
N PRO A 108 10.02 -6.82 -27.25
CA PRO A 108 11.25 -7.53 -26.97
C PRO A 108 11.00 -9.04 -26.87
N ARG A 109 11.87 -9.86 -27.50
CA ARG A 109 11.80 -11.33 -27.53
C ARG A 109 11.55 -12.00 -26.18
N ARG A 110 12.04 -11.40 -25.08
CA ARG A 110 11.84 -11.90 -23.71
C ARG A 110 10.36 -12.07 -23.34
N ILE A 111 9.46 -11.26 -23.91
CA ILE A 111 8.03 -11.31 -23.62
C ILE A 111 7.39 -12.53 -24.29
N LEU A 112 7.75 -12.81 -25.54
CA LEU A 112 7.23 -13.94 -26.33
C LEU A 112 7.61 -15.29 -25.71
N ASN A 113 8.87 -15.43 -25.28
CA ASN A 113 9.37 -16.68 -24.68
C ASN A 113 8.71 -17.02 -23.33
N GLN A 114 8.10 -16.04 -22.65
CA GLN A 114 7.41 -16.28 -21.37
C GLN A 114 6.00 -16.81 -21.55
N ASP A 115 5.36 -16.54 -22.70
CA ASP A 115 4.00 -17.02 -22.99
C ASP A 115 4.02 -18.46 -23.54
N GLU A 116 5.03 -18.83 -24.37
CA GLU A 116 5.23 -20.20 -24.88
C GLU A 116 5.35 -21.25 -23.76
N THR A 117 6.05 -20.92 -22.66
CA THR A 117 6.19 -21.81 -21.48
C THR A 117 4.87 -22.11 -20.76
N THR A 118 3.81 -21.35 -21.02
CA THR A 118 2.50 -21.52 -20.35
C THR A 118 1.52 -22.38 -21.16
N GLN A 119 1.84 -22.70 -22.43
CA GLN A 119 0.92 -23.39 -23.35
C GLN A 119 1.21 -24.89 -23.56
N ASN A 120 2.29 -25.43 -22.99
CA ASN A 120 2.54 -26.88 -22.94
C ASN A 120 2.31 -27.41 -21.52
N PRO A 121 1.11 -27.92 -21.19
CA PRO A 121 0.97 -28.82 -20.07
C PRO A 121 1.42 -30.22 -20.50
N ASP A 122 2.28 -30.85 -19.69
CA ASP A 122 2.47 -32.31 -19.72
C ASP A 122 1.14 -33.06 -19.50
#